data_AF-A0A4Y9T5J7-F1
#
_entry.id   AF-A0A4Y9T5J7-F1
#
_cell.length_a   1.000
_cell.length_b   1.000
_cell.length_c   1.000
_cell.angle_alpha   90.00
_cell.angle_beta   90.00
_cell.angle_gamma   90.00
#
_symmetry.space_group_name_H-M   'P 1'
#
loop_
_entity.id
_entity.type
_entity.pdbx_description
1 polymer ?
#
loop_
_entity_poly.entity_id
_entity_poly.type
_entity_poly.pdbx_seq_one_letter_code
_entity_poly.pdbx_strand_id
1 'polypeptide(L)'
;MKQYFPALALLAVLPAFAQHGEHMHEERVAHQDPVAERSVEAAPIHLAGAPHEFTKLPDGGVQRVLAKDRRDLHQVMQVREHLREIAKQFRAGDFSMPESVHGEQMPGLEQLKNAKPGILAIEYRDVVGGAELQYRSKDKQMVAAVHKFGAQLAEHGKEAEPAPQLHAK
;
A
#
# COMPACT_ATOMS: atom_id res chain seq x y z
N MET A 1 4.92 -72.02 -7.86
CA MET A 1 6.14 -72.02 -8.70
C MET A 1 6.79 -70.65 -8.57
N LYS A 2 8.05 -70.62 -8.12
CA LYS A 2 8.89 -69.42 -7.96
C LYS A 2 9.69 -69.22 -9.25
N GLN A 3 9.83 -67.99 -9.73
CA GLN A 3 10.82 -67.65 -10.77
C GLN A 3 11.63 -66.43 -10.31
N TYR A 4 12.95 -66.58 -10.42
CA TYR A 4 13.99 -65.64 -10.05
C TYR A 4 14.55 -64.95 -11.30
N PHE A 5 15.03 -63.71 -11.13
CA PHE A 5 15.73 -62.82 -12.08
C PHE A 5 17.08 -63.38 -12.57
N PRO A 6 17.71 -62.79 -13.63
CA PRO A 6 18.84 -61.89 -13.35
C PRO A 6 19.07 -60.73 -14.35
N ALA A 7 20.03 -59.88 -13.99
CA ALA A 7 20.33 -58.53 -14.48
C ALA A 7 21.47 -58.42 -15.52
N LEU A 8 21.60 -57.19 -16.04
CA LEU A 8 22.79 -56.45 -16.50
C LEU A 8 23.46 -56.77 -17.87
N ALA A 9 23.54 -55.75 -18.72
CA ALA A 9 24.76 -55.42 -19.47
C ALA A 9 24.80 -53.90 -19.81
N LEU A 10 25.95 -53.29 -19.52
CA LEU A 10 26.33 -51.89 -19.69
C LEU A 10 27.01 -51.72 -21.07
N LEU A 11 26.84 -50.59 -21.76
CA LEU A 11 27.87 -50.08 -22.67
C LEU A 11 27.76 -48.56 -22.87
N ALA A 12 28.83 -47.88 -22.49
CA ALA A 12 29.06 -46.45 -22.70
C ALA A 12 29.84 -46.22 -23.99
N VAL A 13 29.54 -45.15 -24.72
CA VAL A 13 30.41 -44.54 -25.74
C VAL A 13 30.30 -43.02 -25.65
N LEU A 14 31.43 -42.35 -25.48
CA LEU A 14 31.68 -40.92 -25.75
C LEU A 14 32.85 -40.88 -26.78
N PRO A 15 32.96 -39.89 -27.69
CA PRO A 15 33.57 -38.60 -27.31
C PRO A 15 33.16 -37.32 -28.10
N ALA A 16 33.39 -36.20 -27.41
CA ALA A 16 33.93 -34.88 -27.83
C ALA A 16 33.59 -34.27 -29.21
N PHE A 17 33.19 -32.98 -29.25
CA PHE A 17 34.10 -31.85 -29.56
C PHE A 17 33.43 -30.47 -29.31
N ALA A 18 34.09 -29.70 -28.44
CA ALA A 18 34.29 -28.25 -28.39
C ALA A 18 33.23 -27.27 -28.96
N GLN A 19 32.77 -26.30 -28.13
CA GLN A 19 33.26 -24.91 -28.13
C GLN A 19 32.39 -23.93 -27.32
N HIS A 20 33.09 -23.00 -26.65
CA HIS A 20 32.68 -21.66 -26.22
C HIS A 20 31.78 -21.45 -24.99
N GLY A 21 32.32 -20.64 -24.07
CA GLY A 21 31.55 -19.68 -23.29
C GLY A 21 31.48 -20.02 -21.82
N GLU A 22 32.45 -19.53 -21.06
CA GLU A 22 32.20 -19.18 -19.67
C GLU A 22 31.01 -18.21 -19.62
N HIS A 23 29.93 -18.61 -18.98
CA HIS A 23 29.03 -17.67 -18.33
C HIS A 23 28.69 -18.28 -16.99
N MET A 24 29.46 -17.87 -15.99
CA MET A 24 29.03 -17.97 -14.59
C MET A 24 27.60 -17.42 -14.53
N HIS A 25 26.63 -18.28 -14.24
CA HIS A 25 25.35 -17.83 -13.72
C HIS A 25 25.63 -17.38 -12.29
N GLU A 26 26.19 -16.18 -12.16
CA GLU A 26 26.02 -15.38 -10.98
C GLU A 26 24.53 -15.08 -10.94
N GLU A 27 23.81 -15.87 -10.14
CA GLU A 27 22.45 -15.58 -9.77
C GLU A 27 22.49 -14.22 -9.08
N ARG A 28 22.33 -13.18 -9.90
CA ARG A 28 21.99 -11.85 -9.45
C ARG A 28 20.66 -12.06 -8.75
N VAL A 29 20.73 -12.27 -7.44
CA VAL A 29 19.60 -12.14 -6.53
C VAL A 29 19.06 -10.77 -6.83
N ALA A 30 18.07 -10.73 -7.73
CA ALA A 30 17.22 -9.60 -7.92
C ALA A 30 16.74 -9.31 -6.50
N HIS A 31 17.21 -8.20 -5.96
CA HIS A 31 16.56 -7.61 -4.80
C HIS A 31 15.17 -7.28 -5.33
N GLN A 32 14.29 -8.26 -5.23
CA GLN A 32 12.87 -8.07 -5.36
C GLN A 32 12.55 -7.14 -4.22
N ASP A 33 12.42 -5.86 -4.53
CA ASP A 33 11.96 -4.86 -3.58
C ASP A 33 10.69 -5.44 -2.91
N PRO A 34 10.73 -5.76 -1.62
CA PRO A 34 9.58 -6.35 -0.92
C PRO A 34 8.39 -5.37 -0.78
N VAL A 35 8.51 -4.20 -1.42
CA VAL A 35 7.50 -3.15 -1.56
C VAL A 35 6.54 -3.48 -2.72
N ALA A 36 7.01 -4.10 -3.81
CA ALA A 36 6.19 -4.35 -5.00
C ALA A 36 5.13 -5.45 -4.79
N GLU A 37 5.40 -6.45 -3.96
CA GLU A 37 4.43 -7.52 -3.63
C GLU A 37 3.47 -7.15 -2.49
N ARG A 38 3.71 -6.07 -1.75
CA ARG A 38 2.80 -5.58 -0.69
C ARG A 38 1.69 -4.65 -1.20
N SER A 39 1.66 -4.33 -2.50
CA SER A 39 0.73 -3.34 -3.06
C SER A 39 -0.73 -3.81 -3.22
N VAL A 40 -1.10 -5.01 -2.77
CA VAL A 40 -2.43 -5.58 -3.06
C VAL A 40 -3.55 -5.17 -2.09
N GLU A 41 -3.30 -4.21 -1.18
CA GLU A 41 -4.39 -3.49 -0.52
C GLU A 41 -4.13 -1.98 -0.46
N ALA A 42 -3.58 -1.43 -1.55
CA ALA A 42 -3.82 -0.03 -1.89
C ALA A 42 -5.34 0.17 -2.04
N ALA A 43 -5.87 1.32 -1.60
CA ALA A 43 -7.28 1.70 -1.53
C ALA A 43 -8.27 0.74 -2.23
N PRO A 44 -9.34 0.24 -1.55
CA PRO A 44 -10.28 -0.74 -2.08
C PRO A 44 -10.54 -0.51 -3.57
N ILE A 45 -10.43 -1.52 -4.44
CA ILE A 45 -10.39 -1.40 -5.93
C ILE A 45 -11.30 -0.30 -6.52
N HIS A 46 -12.46 -0.03 -5.91
CA HIS A 46 -13.41 1.02 -6.29
C HIS A 46 -12.98 2.49 -6.01
N LEU A 47 -11.94 2.70 -5.20
CA LEU A 47 -11.33 3.99 -4.87
C LEU A 47 -10.05 4.25 -5.67
N ALA A 48 -9.68 3.34 -6.58
CA ALA A 48 -8.50 3.47 -7.41
C ALA A 48 -8.48 4.82 -8.15
N GLY A 49 -7.49 5.65 -7.77
CA GLY A 49 -7.21 6.98 -8.31
C GLY A 49 -8.11 8.11 -7.82
N ALA A 50 -8.88 7.91 -6.75
CA ALA A 50 -9.42 9.03 -5.98
C ALA A 50 -8.24 9.78 -5.32
N PRO A 51 -7.98 11.05 -5.67
CA PRO A 51 -6.83 11.77 -5.15
C PRO A 51 -6.95 11.97 -3.64
N HIS A 52 -5.88 11.64 -2.93
CA HIS A 52 -5.71 11.97 -1.53
C HIS A 52 -4.95 13.31 -1.45
N GLU A 53 -5.64 14.33 -0.95
CA GLU A 53 -5.07 15.65 -0.72
C GLU A 53 -4.84 15.85 0.77
N PHE A 54 -3.71 16.47 1.14
CA PHE A 54 -3.45 16.86 2.52
C PHE A 54 -3.10 18.34 2.63
N THR A 55 -3.85 19.07 3.45
CA THR A 55 -3.59 20.48 3.76
C THR A 55 -3.11 20.60 5.20
N LYS A 56 -1.90 21.15 5.40
CA LYS A 56 -1.38 21.46 6.74
C LYS A 56 -2.13 22.65 7.33
N LEU A 57 -2.50 22.55 8.61
CA LEU A 57 -3.05 23.64 9.41
C LEU A 57 -2.11 23.93 10.60
N PRO A 58 -2.14 25.14 11.19
CA PRO A 58 -1.30 25.47 12.35
C PRO A 58 -1.50 24.55 13.55
N ASP A 59 -2.70 24.00 13.72
CA ASP A 59 -3.11 23.12 14.82
C ASP A 59 -3.35 21.66 14.39
N GLY A 60 -2.91 21.28 13.18
CA GLY A 60 -3.05 19.91 12.66
C GLY A 60 -3.10 19.86 11.14
N GLY A 61 -4.15 19.28 10.57
CA GLY A 61 -4.28 19.18 9.12
C GLY A 61 -5.62 18.61 8.66
N VAL A 62 -5.84 18.65 7.35
CA VAL A 62 -7.04 18.12 6.69
C VAL A 62 -6.62 17.16 5.59
N GLN A 63 -7.03 15.90 5.71
CA GLN A 63 -7.00 14.93 4.62
C GLN A 63 -8.33 14.98 3.88
N ARG A 64 -8.31 15.19 2.57
CA ARG A 64 -9.50 15.18 1.73
C ARG A 64 -9.35 14.12 0.65
N VAL A 65 -10.44 13.40 0.38
CA VAL A 65 -10.53 12.47 -0.74
C VAL A 65 -11.77 12.81 -1.52
N LEU A 66 -11.62 12.91 -2.84
CA LEU A 66 -12.70 13.24 -3.77
C LEU A 66 -12.83 12.12 -4.80
N ALA A 67 -14.04 11.89 -5.27
CA ALA A 67 -14.27 11.08 -6.46
C ALA A 67 -13.58 11.73 -7.68
N LYS A 68 -13.13 10.90 -8.63
CA LYS A 68 -12.53 11.33 -9.90
C LYS A 68 -13.51 12.21 -10.69
N ASP A 69 -14.75 11.73 -10.86
CA ASP A 69 -15.87 12.54 -11.33
C ASP A 69 -16.79 12.82 -10.13
N ARG A 70 -16.93 14.10 -9.76
CA ARG A 70 -17.79 14.51 -8.63
C ARG A 70 -19.28 14.25 -8.88
N ARG A 71 -19.67 13.93 -10.12
CA ARG A 71 -21.03 13.54 -10.52
C ARG A 71 -21.24 12.03 -10.44
N ASP A 72 -20.19 11.24 -10.32
CA ASP A 72 -20.30 9.81 -10.02
C ASP A 72 -20.69 9.64 -8.54
N LEU A 73 -22.00 9.66 -8.29
CA LEU A 73 -22.54 9.56 -6.93
C LEU A 73 -22.21 8.23 -6.27
N HIS A 74 -21.98 7.17 -7.05
CA HIS A 74 -21.57 5.88 -6.52
C HIS A 74 -20.15 5.97 -5.95
N GLN A 75 -19.19 6.51 -6.70
CA GLN A 75 -17.83 6.70 -6.18
C GLN A 75 -17.79 7.69 -5.01
N VAL A 76 -18.60 8.76 -5.05
CA VAL A 76 -18.73 9.70 -3.91
C VAL A 76 -19.19 8.97 -2.64
N MET A 77 -20.18 8.07 -2.74
CA MET A 77 -20.64 7.29 -1.60
C MET A 77 -19.56 6.36 -1.06
N GLN A 78 -18.79 5.71 -1.94
CA GLN A 78 -17.69 4.83 -1.54
C GLN A 78 -16.57 5.60 -0.83
N VAL A 79 -16.20 6.77 -1.33
CA VAL A 79 -15.23 7.66 -0.66
C VAL A 79 -15.72 8.01 0.74
N ARG A 80 -16.99 8.38 0.89
CA ARG A 80 -17.58 8.73 2.20
C ARG A 80 -17.57 7.55 3.16
N GLU A 81 -18.00 6.37 2.71
CA GLU A 81 -17.99 5.16 3.52
C GLU A 81 -16.57 4.82 4.00
N HIS A 82 -15.61 4.87 3.08
CA HIS A 82 -14.21 4.62 3.39
C HIS A 82 -13.64 5.59 4.44
N LEU A 83 -13.85 6.91 4.29
CA LEU A 83 -13.35 7.86 5.28
C LEU A 83 -14.08 7.76 6.62
N ARG A 84 -15.34 7.32 6.67
CA ARG A 84 -16.00 7.04 7.97
C ARG A 84 -15.34 5.87 8.70
N GLU A 85 -15.01 4.81 7.97
CA GLU A 85 -14.35 3.65 8.56
C GLU A 85 -12.93 4.01 9.03
N ILE A 86 -12.16 4.75 8.22
CA ILE A 86 -10.85 5.28 8.65
C ILE A 86 -10.99 6.18 9.89
N ALA A 87 -11.99 7.07 9.92
CA ALA A 87 -12.21 7.93 11.09
C ALA A 87 -12.45 7.12 12.36
N LYS A 88 -13.24 6.04 12.26
CA LYS A 88 -13.53 5.14 13.38
C LYS A 88 -12.27 4.45 13.88
N GLN A 89 -11.46 3.89 12.97
CA GLN A 89 -10.19 3.22 13.31
C GLN A 89 -9.22 4.20 13.95
N PHE A 90 -8.99 5.36 13.32
CA PHE A 90 -8.01 6.33 13.81
C PHE A 90 -8.40 6.92 15.17
N ARG A 91 -9.71 7.12 15.43
CA ARG A 91 -10.20 7.54 16.76
C ARG A 91 -9.96 6.49 17.84
N ALA A 92 -9.89 5.22 17.47
CA ALA A 92 -9.51 4.13 18.36
C ALA A 92 -7.98 3.97 18.50
N GLY A 93 -7.18 4.80 17.83
CA GLY A 93 -5.72 4.68 17.78
C GLY A 93 -5.23 3.57 16.85
N ASP A 94 -6.11 2.99 16.04
CA ASP A 94 -5.77 1.96 15.07
C ASP A 94 -5.32 2.61 13.75
N PHE A 95 -4.02 2.52 13.46
CA PHE A 95 -3.42 2.96 12.20
C PHE A 95 -2.80 1.79 11.41
N SER A 96 -3.32 0.58 11.60
CA SER A 96 -2.81 -0.64 10.94
C SER A 96 -2.96 -0.60 9.41
N MET A 97 -4.00 0.04 8.87
CA MET A 97 -4.19 0.15 7.43
C MET A 97 -3.08 1.00 6.77
N PRO A 98 -2.82 2.26 7.19
CA PRO A 98 -1.67 3.02 6.67
C PRO A 98 -0.34 2.29 6.80
N GLU A 99 -0.12 1.60 7.92
CA GLU A 99 1.08 0.79 8.15
C GLU A 99 1.20 -0.37 7.14
N SER A 100 0.09 -1.02 6.80
CA SER A 100 0.08 -2.13 5.85
C SER A 100 0.40 -1.67 4.42
N VAL A 101 -0.02 -0.45 4.05
CA VAL A 101 0.17 0.11 2.71
C VAL A 101 1.53 0.79 2.56
N HIS A 102 1.98 1.53 3.57
CA HIS A 102 3.18 2.38 3.50
C HIS A 102 4.38 1.82 4.31
N GLY A 103 4.18 0.74 5.04
CA GLY A 103 5.16 0.15 5.95
C GLY A 103 5.21 0.84 7.32
N GLU A 104 5.85 0.16 8.28
CA GLU A 104 6.01 0.62 9.67
C GLU A 104 6.81 1.92 9.79
N GLN A 105 7.63 2.23 8.78
CA GLN A 105 8.54 3.38 8.77
C GLN A 105 7.89 4.66 8.19
N MET A 106 6.59 4.64 7.90
CA MET A 106 5.85 5.81 7.40
C MET A 106 6.07 7.02 8.35
N PRO A 107 6.61 8.15 7.85
CA PRO A 107 6.90 9.31 8.70
C PRO A 107 5.66 9.78 9.47
N GLY A 108 5.78 9.89 10.80
CA GLY A 108 4.69 10.34 11.68
C GLY A 108 3.77 9.23 12.20
N LEU A 109 3.77 8.04 11.60
CA LEU A 109 2.87 6.94 11.95
C LEU A 109 3.09 6.45 13.39
N GLU A 110 4.35 6.25 13.80
CA GLU A 110 4.68 5.79 15.15
C GLU A 110 4.16 6.76 16.22
N GLN A 111 4.26 8.07 16.00
CA GLN A 111 3.77 9.08 16.93
C GLN A 111 2.24 9.09 17.01
N LEU A 112 1.56 8.84 15.90
CA LEU A 112 0.10 8.72 15.85
C LEU A 112 -0.39 7.46 16.60
N LYS A 113 0.25 6.31 16.38
CA LYS A 113 -0.05 5.04 17.08
C LYS A 113 0.12 5.14 18.60
N ASN A 114 1.12 5.90 19.05
CA ASN A 114 1.42 6.09 20.46
C ASN A 114 0.74 7.33 21.08
N ALA A 115 -0.20 7.97 20.38
CA ALA A 115 -0.93 9.12 20.90
C ALA A 115 -1.74 8.75 22.15
N LYS A 116 -1.52 9.48 23.25
CA LYS A 116 -2.37 9.30 24.44
C LYS A 116 -3.81 9.72 24.09
N PRO A 117 -4.84 9.06 24.68
CA PRO A 117 -6.23 9.44 24.47
C PRO A 117 -6.45 10.95 24.68
N GLY A 118 -7.11 11.59 23.72
CA GLY A 118 -7.43 13.02 23.76
C GLY A 118 -6.34 13.98 23.30
N ILE A 119 -5.11 13.51 22.99
CA ILE A 119 -4.07 14.39 22.42
C ILE A 119 -4.38 14.75 20.96
N LEU A 120 -4.99 13.85 20.21
CA LEU A 120 -5.35 14.04 18.80
C LEU A 120 -6.87 13.90 18.64
N ALA A 121 -7.52 14.98 18.23
CA ALA A 121 -8.92 14.96 17.81
C ALA A 121 -9.00 14.70 16.31
N ILE A 122 -9.92 13.81 15.91
CA ILE A 122 -10.13 13.43 14.50
C ILE A 122 -11.61 13.58 14.18
N GLU A 123 -11.94 14.37 13.17
CA GLU A 123 -13.30 14.69 12.77
C GLU A 123 -13.55 14.37 11.30
N TYR A 124 -14.62 13.64 11.04
CA TYR A 124 -15.09 13.32 9.70
C TYR A 124 -16.10 14.37 9.22
N ARG A 125 -16.06 14.74 7.93
CA ARG A 125 -17.09 15.55 7.29
C ARG A 125 -17.32 15.15 5.83
N ASP A 126 -18.58 15.06 5.43
CA ASP A 126 -18.97 15.01 4.01
C ASP A 126 -18.62 16.34 3.32
N VAL A 127 -18.06 16.28 2.12
CA VAL A 127 -17.87 17.45 1.25
C VAL A 127 -18.48 17.20 -0.12
N VAL A 128 -18.58 18.25 -0.94
CA VAL A 128 -19.04 18.12 -2.32
C VAL A 128 -18.06 17.21 -3.08
N GLY A 129 -18.56 16.09 -3.59
CA GLY A 129 -17.76 15.12 -4.33
C GLY A 129 -16.93 14.15 -3.48
N GLY A 130 -17.08 14.11 -2.15
CA GLY A 130 -16.33 13.17 -1.31
C GLY A 130 -16.45 13.41 0.20
N ALA A 131 -15.34 13.28 0.91
CA ALA A 131 -15.23 13.46 2.36
C ALA A 131 -13.84 13.98 2.78
N GLU A 132 -13.74 14.44 4.03
CA GLU A 132 -12.48 14.80 4.65
C GLU A 132 -12.39 14.35 6.12
N LEU A 133 -11.15 14.18 6.58
CA LEU A 133 -10.77 14.02 7.97
C LEU A 133 -9.98 15.24 8.42
N GLN A 134 -10.41 15.86 9.50
CA GLN A 134 -9.72 16.95 10.17
C GLN A 134 -9.03 16.44 11.43
N TYR A 135 -7.73 16.66 11.50
CA TYR A 135 -6.86 16.35 12.63
C TYR A 135 -6.59 17.62 13.40
N ARG A 136 -6.79 17.61 14.73
CA ARG A 136 -6.51 18.74 15.61
C ARG A 136 -5.77 18.32 16.87
N SER A 137 -4.76 19.10 17.25
CA SER A 137 -4.06 18.95 18.51
C SER A 137 -3.55 20.29 19.03
N LYS A 138 -3.44 20.41 20.36
CA LYS A 138 -2.71 21.50 21.02
C LYS A 138 -1.24 21.16 21.25
N ASP A 139 -0.87 19.89 21.09
CA ASP A 139 0.50 19.41 21.26
C ASP A 139 1.30 19.63 19.97
N LYS A 140 2.39 20.39 20.05
CA LYS A 140 3.20 20.75 18.88
C LYS A 140 3.90 19.54 18.25
N GLN A 141 4.26 18.53 19.05
CA GLN A 141 4.88 17.32 18.52
C GLN A 141 3.86 16.48 17.75
N MET A 142 2.62 16.41 18.23
CA MET A 142 1.51 15.76 17.53
C MET A 142 1.16 16.48 16.23
N VAL A 143 1.12 17.81 16.22
CA VAL A 143 0.92 18.59 14.98
C VAL A 143 2.03 18.28 13.96
N ALA A 144 3.29 18.24 14.41
CA ALA A 144 4.41 17.88 13.54
C ALA A 144 4.31 16.44 13.01
N ALA A 145 3.83 15.49 13.82
CA ALA A 145 3.58 14.11 13.40
C ALA A 145 2.50 14.03 12.32
N VAL A 146 1.36 14.72 12.53
CA VAL A 146 0.28 14.85 11.54
C VAL A 146 0.79 15.43 10.22
N HIS A 147 1.68 16.43 10.27
CA HIS A 147 2.27 17.03 9.07
C HIS A 147 3.21 16.09 8.30
N LYS A 148 3.93 15.21 9.00
CA LYS A 148 4.78 14.17 8.39
C LYS A 148 3.93 13.08 7.77
N PHE A 149 2.95 12.59 8.52
CA PHE A 149 2.00 11.58 8.06
C PHE A 149 1.26 12.04 6.79
N GLY A 150 0.73 13.26 6.80
CA GLY A 150 -0.02 13.80 5.68
C GLY A 150 0.82 14.07 4.42
N ALA A 151 2.14 14.24 4.54
CA ALA A 151 2.99 14.45 3.37
C ALA A 151 3.01 13.22 2.44
N GLN A 152 2.95 12.02 3.02
CA GLN A 152 2.92 10.75 2.28
C GLN A 152 1.61 10.58 1.50
N LEU A 153 0.49 11.02 2.07
CA LEU A 153 -0.82 10.94 1.41
C LEU A 153 -0.89 11.76 0.12
N ALA A 154 -0.16 12.88 0.04
CA ALA A 154 -0.08 13.72 -1.15
C ALA A 154 0.77 13.10 -2.28
N GLU A 155 1.68 12.18 -1.95
CA GLU A 155 2.55 11.50 -2.92
C GLU A 155 1.79 10.36 -3.63
N HIS A 156 0.92 9.64 -2.92
CA HIS A 156 0.12 8.54 -3.49
C HIS A 156 -1.01 8.97 -4.41
N GLY A 157 -1.50 10.22 -4.31
CA GLY A 157 -2.48 10.76 -5.26
C GLY A 157 -1.97 10.79 -6.71
N LYS A 158 -0.67 10.62 -6.94
CA LYS A 158 -0.03 10.66 -8.27
C LYS A 158 0.21 9.29 -8.92
N GLU A 159 0.17 8.19 -8.15
CA GLU A 159 0.54 6.85 -8.63
C GLU A 159 -0.63 5.93 -8.93
N ALA A 160 -1.86 6.30 -8.57
CA ALA A 160 -3.04 5.47 -8.77
C ALA A 160 -3.60 5.55 -10.21
N GLU A 161 -2.73 5.26 -11.18
CA GLU A 161 -3.13 4.82 -12.52
C GLU A 161 -3.47 3.32 -12.45
N PRO A 162 -4.60 2.85 -13.00
CA PRO A 162 -4.90 1.43 -13.03
C PRO A 162 -3.84 0.70 -13.90
N ALA A 163 -3.30 -0.41 -13.40
CA ALA A 163 -2.48 -1.29 -14.22
C ALA A 163 -3.28 -1.74 -15.47
N PRO A 164 -2.64 -1.93 -16.65
CA PRO A 164 -3.34 -2.34 -17.85
C PRO A 164 -4.02 -3.69 -17.62
N GLN A 165 -5.35 -3.74 -17.72
CA GLN A 165 -6.10 -4.98 -17.65
C GLN A 165 -5.74 -5.84 -18.87
N LEU A 166 -4.93 -6.87 -18.67
CA LEU A 166 -4.74 -7.93 -19.65
C LEU A 166 -6.04 -8.72 -19.75
N HIS A 167 -6.87 -8.35 -20.72
CA HIS A 167 -7.97 -9.19 -21.18
C HIS A 167 -7.39 -10.42 -21.87
N ALA A 168 -7.42 -11.56 -21.19
CA ALA A 168 -7.25 -12.85 -21.85
C ALA A 168 -8.49 -13.13 -22.70
N LYS A 169 -8.27 -13.35 -24.01
CA LYS A 169 -9.26 -13.85 -24.96
C LYS A 169 -9.42 -15.36 -24.83
#